data_AF-A0A8C0GVH7-F1
#
_entry.id   AF-A0A8C0GVH7-F1
#
_cell.length_a   1.000
_cell.length_b   1.000
_cell.length_c   1.000
_cell.angle_alpha   90.00
_cell.angle_beta   90.00
_cell.angle_gamma   90.00
#
_symmetry.space_group_name_H-M   'P 1'
#
loop_
_entity.id
_entity.type
_entity.pdbx_description
1 polymer ?
#
loop_
_entity_poly.entity_id
_entity_poly.type
_entity_poly.pdbx_seq_one_letter_code
_entity_poly.pdbx_strand_id
1 'polypeptide(L)'
;MEEKVSAAAGLHGRRGYPAVRSLGIAVDENNVRPGALQLIRELRPQWETERVKTKLFTDGITNKLMACYMDEGMADAVLVRVYGRKTELFVDRENELKNFQVLRAHGCAPNLYCTFQNGLCYEFMQGTALGPEHVQQPQIFRLIAWEMAKMHAIHTNGSLPKPSLWHKLHKYLTIVKTELITKSPGLSNHSPLLEMLEQEVAWLKEYLSPLGSPIVLCHNDLLCKNIIYNEIKGLFHSCPVVERRE
;
A
#
# COMPACT_ATOMS: atom_id res chain seq x y z
N MET A 1 -27.04 -20.77 44.92
CA MET A 1 -27.87 -19.91 44.06
C MET A 1 -26.90 -19.28 43.08
N GLU A 2 -26.55 -20.07 42.06
CA GLU A 2 -25.59 -19.74 41.01
C GLU A 2 -26.38 -19.21 39.82
N GLU A 3 -26.20 -17.94 39.49
CA GLU A 3 -26.86 -17.32 38.36
C GLU A 3 -26.03 -17.58 37.11
N LYS A 4 -26.55 -18.47 36.25
CA LYS A 4 -25.99 -18.80 34.94
C LYS A 4 -26.05 -17.57 34.05
N VAL A 5 -24.90 -16.97 33.75
CA VAL A 5 -24.78 -16.03 32.63
C VAL A 5 -24.76 -16.83 31.34
N SER A 6 -25.85 -16.72 30.58
CA SER A 6 -26.06 -17.30 29.26
C SER A 6 -25.03 -16.77 28.26
N ALA A 7 -24.28 -17.70 27.65
CA ALA A 7 -23.40 -17.42 26.53
C ALA A 7 -24.25 -17.16 25.26
N ALA A 8 -24.39 -15.89 24.89
CA ALA A 8 -24.82 -15.52 23.56
C ALA A 8 -23.64 -15.69 22.59
N ALA A 9 -23.51 -16.90 22.03
CA ALA A 9 -22.62 -17.19 20.91
C ALA A 9 -23.13 -16.46 19.65
N GLY A 10 -22.69 -15.21 19.48
CA GLY A 10 -22.94 -14.42 18.28
C GLY A 10 -22.13 -14.97 17.09
N LEU A 11 -22.85 -15.56 16.15
CA LEU A 11 -22.46 -16.00 14.80
C LEU A 11 -21.42 -15.08 14.11
N HIS A 12 -20.13 -15.30 14.34
CA HIS A 12 -19.06 -14.72 13.53
C HIS A 12 -18.63 -15.74 12.48
N GLY A 13 -19.46 -15.90 11.46
CA GLY A 13 -19.10 -16.62 10.25
C GLY A 13 -17.85 -15.99 9.61
N ARG A 14 -16.98 -16.82 9.03
CA ARG A 14 -15.84 -16.42 8.20
C ARG A 14 -16.29 -15.41 7.13
N ARG A 15 -16.24 -14.10 7.42
CA ARG A 15 -16.42 -13.07 6.38
C ARG A 15 -15.11 -13.00 5.61
N GLY A 16 -15.01 -13.80 4.54
CA GLY A 16 -14.08 -13.49 3.46
C GLY A 16 -14.42 -12.10 2.91
N TYR A 17 -13.40 -11.29 2.62
CA TYR A 17 -13.61 -10.00 1.97
C TYR A 17 -14.24 -10.23 0.59
N PRO A 18 -15.18 -9.37 0.14
CA PRO A 18 -15.80 -9.53 -1.17
C PRO A 18 -14.73 -9.58 -2.26
N ALA A 19 -14.90 -10.49 -3.21
CA ALA A 19 -13.98 -10.63 -4.33
C ALA A 19 -13.92 -9.31 -5.11
N VAL A 20 -12.70 -8.81 -5.33
CA VAL A 20 -12.48 -7.61 -6.14
C VAL A 20 -12.58 -8.01 -7.61
N ARG A 21 -13.32 -7.22 -8.40
CA ARG A 21 -13.41 -7.41 -9.85
C ARG A 21 -11.99 -7.40 -10.44
N SER A 22 -11.63 -8.44 -11.16
CA SER A 22 -10.35 -8.53 -11.87
C SER A 22 -10.58 -8.41 -13.37
N LEU A 23 -9.90 -7.47 -14.02
CA LEU A 23 -9.99 -7.23 -15.46
C LEU A 23 -8.77 -7.83 -16.15
N GLY A 24 -8.98 -8.58 -17.22
CA GLY A 24 -7.93 -9.18 -18.05
C GLY A 24 -7.16 -8.18 -18.92
N ILE A 25 -7.00 -6.94 -18.48
CA ILE A 25 -6.36 -5.84 -19.22
C ILE A 25 -4.94 -5.66 -18.69
N ALA A 26 -3.96 -5.53 -19.59
CA ALA A 26 -2.61 -5.07 -19.28
C ALA A 26 -2.45 -3.62 -19.75
N VAL A 27 -1.78 -2.81 -18.94
CA VAL A 27 -1.50 -1.41 -19.26
C VAL A 27 -0.01 -1.24 -19.53
N ASP A 28 0.36 -0.63 -20.65
CA ASP A 28 1.75 -0.27 -20.92
C ASP A 28 2.22 0.83 -19.95
N GLU A 29 3.22 0.54 -19.14
CA GLU A 29 3.83 1.48 -18.20
C GLU A 29 4.54 2.66 -18.89
N ASN A 30 4.96 2.53 -20.15
CA ASN A 30 5.57 3.61 -20.92
C ASN A 30 4.52 4.50 -21.58
N ASN A 31 3.30 3.99 -21.74
CA ASN A 31 2.17 4.71 -22.30
C ASN A 31 0.87 4.29 -21.60
N VAL A 32 0.64 4.83 -20.40
CA VAL A 32 -0.45 4.41 -19.52
C VAL A 32 -1.83 4.77 -20.06
N ARG A 33 -1.94 5.86 -20.83
CA ARG A 33 -3.23 6.48 -21.18
C ARG A 33 -4.19 5.54 -21.95
N PRO A 34 -3.78 4.84 -23.03
CA PRO A 34 -4.70 3.97 -23.76
C PRO A 34 -5.28 2.85 -22.89
N GLY A 35 -4.43 2.18 -22.10
CA GLY A 35 -4.87 1.12 -21.19
C GLY A 35 -5.73 1.66 -20.04
N ALA A 36 -5.40 2.83 -19.50
CA ALA A 36 -6.24 3.51 -18.52
C ALA A 36 -7.64 3.80 -19.08
N LEU A 37 -7.77 4.35 -20.29
CA LEU A 37 -9.07 4.61 -20.91
C LEU A 37 -9.87 3.33 -21.17
N GLN A 38 -9.21 2.21 -21.51
CA GLN A 38 -9.86 0.91 -21.62
C GLN A 38 -10.44 0.46 -20.26
N LEU A 39 -9.68 0.60 -19.17
CA LEU A 39 -10.16 0.32 -17.82
C LEU A 39 -11.34 1.22 -17.43
N ILE A 40 -11.31 2.50 -17.80
CA ILE A 40 -12.40 3.43 -17.50
C ILE A 40 -13.69 3.06 -18.22
N ARG A 41 -13.65 2.58 -19.47
CA ARG A 41 -14.85 2.09 -20.16
C ARG A 41 -15.53 0.94 -19.41
N GLU A 42 -14.75 0.06 -18.78
CA GLU A 42 -15.27 -1.03 -17.96
C GLU A 42 -15.83 -0.58 -16.61
N LEU A 43 -15.23 0.45 -16.02
CA LEU A 43 -15.58 0.95 -14.68
C LEU A 43 -16.66 2.03 -14.67
N ARG A 44 -16.77 2.79 -15.77
CA ARG A 44 -17.66 3.94 -15.97
C ARG A 44 -18.17 3.94 -17.43
N PRO A 45 -19.01 2.94 -17.82
CA PRO A 45 -19.51 2.84 -19.19
C PRO A 45 -20.33 4.06 -19.65
N GLN A 46 -20.83 4.86 -18.72
CA GLN A 46 -21.55 6.10 -18.96
C GLN A 46 -20.65 7.30 -19.29
N TRP A 47 -19.33 7.19 -19.14
CA TRP A 47 -18.40 8.27 -19.49
C TRP A 47 -18.07 8.24 -20.98
N GLU A 48 -18.27 9.37 -21.67
CA GLU A 48 -17.79 9.58 -23.02
C GLU A 48 -16.26 9.63 -23.02
N THR A 49 -15.61 8.66 -23.66
CA THR A 49 -14.15 8.46 -23.56
C THR A 49 -13.37 9.70 -24.05
N GLU A 50 -13.89 10.40 -25.04
CA GLU A 50 -13.30 11.60 -25.65
C GLU A 50 -13.24 12.78 -24.67
N ARG A 51 -14.13 12.80 -23.67
CA ARG A 51 -14.23 13.85 -22.66
C ARG A 51 -13.48 13.53 -21.38
N VAL A 52 -13.03 12.27 -21.22
CA VAL A 52 -12.26 11.86 -20.05
C VAL A 52 -10.92 12.58 -20.03
N LYS A 53 -10.72 13.38 -18.98
CA LYS A 53 -9.45 14.04 -18.71
C LYS A 53 -8.53 13.10 -17.98
N THR A 54 -7.23 13.29 -18.18
CA THR A 54 -6.20 12.46 -17.56
C THR A 54 -5.11 13.32 -16.94
N LYS A 55 -4.69 12.99 -15.72
CA LYS A 55 -3.51 13.57 -15.06
C LYS A 55 -2.55 12.45 -14.70
N LEU A 56 -1.33 12.49 -15.23
CA LEU A 56 -0.26 11.58 -14.83
C LEU A 56 0.45 12.16 -13.60
N PHE A 57 0.73 11.31 -12.61
CA PHE A 57 1.56 11.63 -11.46
C PHE A 57 2.94 10.98 -11.68
N THR A 58 3.99 11.79 -11.73
CA THR A 58 5.34 11.37 -12.16
C THR A 58 6.30 11.09 -11.02
N ASP A 59 5.88 11.38 -9.80
CA ASP A 59 6.79 11.47 -8.68
C ASP A 59 7.06 10.10 -8.01
N GLY A 60 6.24 9.10 -8.29
CA GLY A 60 6.46 7.71 -7.87
C GLY A 60 7.72 7.13 -8.51
N ILE A 61 8.62 6.59 -7.68
CA ILE A 61 9.84 5.92 -8.19
C ILE A 61 9.46 4.57 -8.80
N THR A 62 8.48 3.89 -8.22
CA THR A 62 8.28 2.45 -8.40
C THR A 62 7.05 2.11 -9.23
N ASN A 63 5.97 2.87 -9.17
CA ASN A 63 4.76 2.62 -9.96
C ASN A 63 4.40 3.85 -10.79
N LYS A 64 3.56 3.67 -11.81
CA LYS A 64 2.98 4.76 -12.60
C LYS A 64 1.56 4.98 -12.13
N LEU A 65 1.17 6.23 -11.91
CA LEU A 65 -0.14 6.58 -11.40
C LEU A 65 -0.80 7.61 -12.32
N MET A 66 -2.00 7.31 -12.81
CA MET A 66 -2.80 8.23 -13.63
C MET A 66 -4.19 8.40 -13.03
N ALA A 67 -4.64 9.63 -12.86
CA ALA A 67 -6.05 9.92 -12.61
C ALA A 67 -6.80 10.05 -13.94
N CYS A 68 -8.01 9.48 -13.99
CA CYS A 68 -8.99 9.70 -15.04
C CYS A 68 -10.26 10.28 -14.41
N TYR A 69 -10.79 11.37 -14.98
CA TYR A 69 -11.89 12.13 -14.37
C TYR A 69 -12.68 12.93 -15.42
N MET A 70 -13.92 13.28 -15.11
CA MET A 70 -14.73 14.20 -15.93
C MET A 70 -14.89 15.56 -15.25
N ASP A 71 -15.01 15.57 -13.93
CA ASP A 71 -15.17 16.77 -13.10
C ASP A 71 -13.84 17.50 -12.87
N GLU A 72 -13.79 18.82 -13.07
CA GLU A 72 -12.55 19.63 -12.88
C GLU A 72 -11.99 19.54 -11.45
N GLY A 73 -12.86 19.40 -10.46
CA GLY A 73 -12.49 19.21 -9.05
C GLY A 73 -12.02 17.79 -8.74
N MET A 74 -11.97 16.89 -9.73
CA MET A 74 -11.55 15.49 -9.60
C MET A 74 -12.38 14.70 -8.57
N ALA A 75 -13.61 15.13 -8.29
CA ALA A 75 -14.47 14.47 -7.31
C ALA A 75 -14.89 13.06 -7.75
N ASP A 76 -14.95 12.82 -9.06
CA ASP A 76 -15.30 11.55 -9.67
C ASP A 76 -14.08 10.73 -10.11
N ALA A 77 -12.87 11.19 -9.76
CA ALA A 77 -11.64 10.66 -10.30
C ALA A 77 -11.36 9.20 -9.88
N VAL A 78 -10.89 8.44 -10.87
CA VAL A 78 -10.39 7.08 -10.70
C VAL A 78 -8.87 7.10 -10.88
N LEU A 79 -8.14 6.58 -9.89
CA LEU A 79 -6.71 6.38 -9.96
C LEU A 79 -6.40 5.01 -10.57
N VAL A 80 -5.62 5.00 -11.65
CA VAL A 80 -5.05 3.81 -12.30
C VAL A 80 -3.58 3.72 -11.90
N ARG A 81 -3.24 2.74 -11.06
CA ARG A 81 -1.86 2.45 -10.66
C ARG A 81 -1.34 1.23 -11.40
N VAL A 82 -0.31 1.44 -12.20
CA VAL A 82 0.41 0.39 -12.94
C VAL A 82 1.68 0.06 -12.18
N TYR A 83 1.86 -1.21 -11.83
CA TYR A 83 3.06 -1.69 -11.15
C TYR A 83 4.28 -1.52 -12.05
N GLY A 84 5.39 -0.98 -11.52
CA GLY A 84 6.61 -0.84 -12.31
C GLY A 84 7.44 -2.13 -12.39
N ARG A 85 8.34 -2.18 -13.37
CA ARG A 85 9.22 -3.35 -13.61
C ARG A 85 10.00 -3.81 -12.38
N LYS A 86 10.15 -5.13 -12.23
CA LYS A 86 11.02 -5.80 -11.24
C LYS A 86 10.59 -5.63 -9.78
N THR A 87 9.41 -5.10 -9.55
CA THR A 87 8.87 -4.89 -8.20
C THR A 87 8.27 -6.17 -7.64
N GLU A 88 7.83 -7.07 -8.52
CA GLU A 88 7.44 -8.44 -8.20
C GLU A 88 8.54 -9.24 -7.47
N LEU A 89 9.81 -8.88 -7.65
CA LEU A 89 10.92 -9.52 -6.95
C LEU A 89 10.84 -9.29 -5.43
N PHE A 90 10.25 -8.18 -4.99
CA PHE A 90 10.17 -7.82 -3.57
C PHE A 90 8.75 -7.56 -3.04
N VAL A 91 7.75 -7.37 -3.90
CA VAL A 91 6.36 -7.08 -3.52
C VAL A 91 5.47 -8.30 -3.78
N ASP A 92 4.86 -8.81 -2.71
CA ASP A 92 3.79 -9.81 -2.79
C ASP A 92 2.45 -9.11 -3.11
N ARG A 93 2.01 -9.24 -4.36
CA ARG A 93 0.80 -8.58 -4.87
C ARG A 93 -0.49 -9.13 -4.27
N GLU A 94 -0.52 -10.41 -3.92
CA GLU A 94 -1.69 -10.98 -3.25
C GLU A 94 -1.81 -10.45 -1.83
N ASN A 95 -0.68 -10.38 -1.11
CA ASN A 95 -0.65 -9.82 0.23
C ASN A 95 -0.94 -8.31 0.23
N GLU A 96 -0.46 -7.58 -0.78
CA GLU A 96 -0.81 -6.17 -0.99
C GLU A 96 -2.32 -6.00 -1.16
N LEU A 97 -2.96 -6.80 -2.02
CA LEU A 97 -4.41 -6.77 -2.23
C LEU A 97 -5.19 -7.13 -0.96
N LYS A 98 -4.79 -8.19 -0.25
CA LYS A 98 -5.39 -8.61 1.02
C LYS A 98 -5.30 -7.49 2.06
N ASN A 99 -4.13 -6.88 2.23
CA ASN A 99 -3.94 -5.76 3.14
C ASN A 99 -4.77 -4.54 2.74
N PHE A 100 -4.86 -4.24 1.45
CA PHE A 100 -5.69 -3.15 0.95
C PHE A 100 -7.16 -3.36 1.31
N GLN A 101 -7.69 -4.57 1.11
CA GLN A 101 -9.08 -4.91 1.47
C GLN A 101 -9.32 -4.81 2.99
N VAL A 102 -8.37 -5.29 3.81
CA VAL A 102 -8.43 -5.17 5.28
C VAL A 102 -8.48 -3.70 5.70
N LEU A 103 -7.57 -2.87 5.17
CA LEU A 103 -7.52 -1.45 5.49
C LEU A 103 -8.78 -0.73 5.05
N ARG A 104 -9.30 -1.03 3.85
CA ARG A 104 -10.55 -0.46 3.36
C ARG A 104 -11.72 -0.81 4.29
N ALA A 105 -11.83 -2.06 4.72
CA ALA A 105 -12.91 -2.51 5.61
C ALA A 105 -12.92 -1.77 6.96
N HIS A 106 -11.78 -1.19 7.36
CA HIS A 106 -11.64 -0.37 8.58
C HIS A 106 -11.55 1.14 8.28
N GLY A 107 -11.82 1.55 7.04
CA GLY A 107 -11.79 2.95 6.64
C GLY A 107 -10.39 3.58 6.65
N CYS A 108 -9.34 2.78 6.51
CA CYS A 108 -7.92 3.19 6.41
C CYS A 108 -7.36 3.10 4.98
N ALA A 109 -8.21 2.84 3.98
CA ALA A 109 -7.83 2.84 2.58
C ALA A 109 -8.99 3.34 1.69
N PRO A 110 -8.69 3.94 0.53
CA PRO A 110 -9.71 4.35 -0.44
C PRO A 110 -10.53 3.18 -0.97
N ASN A 111 -11.61 3.50 -1.68
CA ASN A 111 -12.39 2.49 -2.37
C ASN A 111 -11.58 1.87 -3.54
N LEU A 112 -11.22 0.59 -3.42
CA LEU A 112 -10.74 -0.25 -4.52
C LEU A 112 -11.88 -0.58 -5.51
N TYR A 113 -11.70 -0.23 -6.79
CA TYR A 113 -12.68 -0.49 -7.85
C TYR A 113 -12.43 -1.82 -8.57
N CYS A 114 -11.19 -2.08 -8.98
CA CYS A 114 -10.80 -3.35 -9.61
C CYS A 114 -9.29 -3.59 -9.51
N THR A 115 -8.88 -4.82 -9.77
CA THR A 115 -7.51 -5.17 -10.16
C THR A 115 -7.43 -5.42 -11.66
N PHE A 116 -6.25 -5.30 -12.23
CA PHE A 116 -5.97 -5.70 -13.61
C PHE A 116 -4.60 -6.39 -13.67
N GLN A 117 -4.18 -6.90 -14.84
CA GLN A 117 -3.06 -7.84 -14.95
C GLN A 117 -1.77 -7.32 -14.28
N ASN A 118 -1.52 -6.01 -14.36
CA ASN A 118 -0.32 -5.37 -13.83
C ASN A 118 -0.64 -4.12 -12.99
N GLY A 119 -1.73 -4.13 -12.23
CA GLY A 119 -2.06 -3.00 -11.37
C GLY A 119 -3.44 -3.04 -10.71
N LEU A 120 -3.87 -1.87 -10.22
CA LEU A 120 -5.15 -1.69 -9.55
C LEU A 120 -5.77 -0.30 -9.84
N CYS A 121 -7.09 -0.24 -9.79
CA CYS A 121 -7.86 0.99 -9.91
C CYS A 121 -8.57 1.30 -8.58
N TYR A 122 -8.42 2.50 -8.06
CA TYR A 122 -9.00 2.91 -6.77
C TYR A 122 -9.41 4.37 -6.78
N GLU A 123 -10.14 4.77 -5.75
CA GLU A 123 -10.65 6.12 -5.55
C GLU A 123 -9.52 7.14 -5.35
N PHE A 124 -9.69 8.30 -5.97
CA PHE A 124 -8.87 9.47 -5.70
C PHE A 124 -9.25 10.12 -4.38
N MET A 125 -8.28 10.23 -3.46
CA MET A 125 -8.48 10.90 -2.18
C MET A 125 -8.27 12.40 -2.34
N GLN A 126 -9.33 13.19 -2.13
CA GLN A 126 -9.22 14.65 -2.14
C GLN A 126 -8.39 15.13 -0.95
N GLY A 127 -7.46 16.04 -1.23
CA GLY A 127 -6.61 16.68 -0.24
C GLY A 127 -5.24 17.02 -0.81
N THR A 128 -4.36 17.43 0.08
CA THR A 128 -2.98 17.82 -0.22
C THR A 128 -2.02 16.78 0.37
N ALA A 129 -1.05 16.34 -0.42
CA ALA A 129 0.03 15.48 0.08
C ALA A 129 0.93 16.30 0.99
N LEU A 130 1.29 15.75 2.15
CA LEU A 130 2.07 16.51 3.13
C LEU A 130 3.56 16.61 2.74
N GLY A 131 4.15 17.75 3.10
CA GLY A 131 5.59 17.99 3.13
C GLY A 131 6.18 17.93 4.55
N PRO A 132 7.52 17.92 4.71
CA PRO A 132 8.19 17.88 6.01
C PRO A 132 7.77 18.99 6.99
N GLU A 133 7.50 20.18 6.48
CA GLU A 133 7.03 21.34 7.25
C GLU A 133 5.62 21.14 7.83
N HIS A 134 4.80 20.31 7.19
CA HIS A 134 3.44 20.03 7.64
C HIS A 134 3.43 19.09 8.85
N VAL A 135 4.29 18.07 8.85
CA VAL A 135 4.29 17.03 9.91
C VAL A 135 4.83 17.53 11.24
N GLN A 136 5.44 18.72 11.29
CA GLN A 136 5.87 19.37 12.53
C GLN A 136 4.72 20.12 13.21
N GLN A 137 3.63 20.40 12.49
CA GLN A 137 2.52 21.19 13.02
C GLN A 137 1.72 20.38 14.06
N PRO A 138 1.46 20.92 15.26
CA PRO A 138 0.78 20.20 16.34
C PRO A 138 -0.57 19.59 15.96
N GLN A 139 -1.36 20.33 15.18
CA GLN A 139 -2.64 19.84 14.68
C GLN A 139 -2.48 18.66 13.72
N ILE A 140 -1.44 18.65 12.88
CA ILE A 140 -1.24 17.64 11.85
C ILE A 140 -0.66 16.35 12.44
N PHE A 141 0.42 16.42 13.24
CA PHE A 141 1.05 15.20 13.75
C PHE A 141 0.12 14.41 14.69
N ARG A 142 -0.75 15.09 15.44
CA ARG A 142 -1.76 14.43 16.29
C ARG A 142 -2.71 13.58 15.47
N LEU A 143 -3.09 14.07 14.30
CA LEU A 143 -4.01 13.38 13.42
C LEU A 143 -3.31 12.22 12.67
N ILE A 144 -2.04 12.39 12.30
CA ILE A 144 -1.19 11.29 11.80
C ILE A 144 -1.09 10.17 12.85
N ALA A 145 -0.80 10.53 14.11
CA ALA A 145 -0.70 9.57 15.21
C ALA A 145 -2.02 8.83 15.45
N TRP A 146 -3.15 9.54 15.36
CA TRP A 146 -4.49 8.94 15.48
C TRP A 146 -4.78 7.93 14.35
N GLU A 147 -4.46 8.27 13.10
CA GLU A 147 -4.68 7.36 11.97
C GLU A 147 -3.76 6.13 12.06
N MET A 148 -2.51 6.29 12.52
CA MET A 148 -1.62 5.16 12.80
C MET A 148 -2.13 4.28 13.93
N ALA A 149 -2.65 4.87 15.01
CA ALA A 149 -3.25 4.10 16.10
C ALA A 149 -4.46 3.29 15.62
N LYS A 150 -5.32 3.89 14.79
CA LYS A 150 -6.45 3.21 14.15
C LYS A 150 -6.00 2.03 13.30
N MET A 151 -4.95 2.20 12.49
CA MET A 151 -4.37 1.11 11.68
C MET A 151 -3.78 0.01 12.56
N HIS A 152 -3.01 0.37 13.59
CA HIS A 152 -2.37 -0.58 14.51
C HIS A 152 -3.39 -1.38 15.34
N ALA A 153 -4.59 -0.84 15.55
CA ALA A 153 -5.68 -1.50 16.25
C ALA A 153 -6.45 -2.53 15.39
N ILE A 154 -6.14 -2.66 14.09
CA ILE A 154 -6.79 -3.64 13.21
C ILE A 154 -6.26 -5.05 13.51
N HIS A 155 -7.16 -5.94 13.91
CA HIS A 155 -6.87 -7.36 14.17
C HIS A 155 -7.64 -8.23 13.18
N THR A 156 -6.95 -9.10 12.44
CA THR A 156 -7.59 -9.98 11.46
C THR A 156 -8.12 -11.26 12.14
N ASN A 157 -9.40 -11.27 12.53
CA ASN A 157 -10.18 -12.45 12.93
C ASN A 157 -9.40 -13.56 13.69
N GLY A 158 -8.74 -13.19 14.79
CA GLY A 158 -8.08 -14.14 15.69
C GLY A 158 -6.65 -14.56 15.31
N SER A 159 -6.09 -14.03 14.22
CA SER A 159 -4.65 -14.20 13.89
C SER A 159 -3.90 -12.94 14.29
N LEU A 160 -2.90 -13.06 15.17
CA LEU A 160 -1.95 -11.96 15.36
C LEU A 160 -1.17 -11.74 14.05
N PRO A 161 -0.94 -10.49 13.63
CA PRO A 161 -0.07 -10.22 12.49
C PRO A 161 1.31 -10.82 12.75
N LYS A 162 1.90 -11.43 11.72
CA LYS A 162 3.25 -12.00 11.81
C LYS A 162 4.28 -10.92 11.47
N PRO A 163 5.44 -10.88 12.16
CA PRO A 163 6.47 -9.92 11.85
C PRO A 163 7.04 -10.21 10.46
N SER A 164 6.92 -9.25 9.55
CA SER A 164 7.40 -9.41 8.16
C SER A 164 8.81 -8.83 7.93
N LEU A 165 9.31 -8.00 8.85
CA LEU A 165 10.59 -7.30 8.72
C LEU A 165 11.76 -8.26 8.45
N TRP A 166 11.96 -9.23 9.33
CA TRP A 166 13.08 -10.18 9.22
C TRP A 166 13.01 -11.00 7.94
N HIS A 167 11.82 -11.49 7.60
CA HIS A 167 11.61 -12.23 6.34
C HIS A 167 11.95 -11.36 5.12
N LYS A 168 11.52 -10.09 5.10
CA LYS A 168 11.83 -9.15 4.02
C LYS A 168 13.34 -8.87 3.92
N LEU A 169 14.02 -8.61 5.04
CA LEU A 169 15.46 -8.37 5.06
C LEU A 169 16.25 -9.58 4.51
N HIS A 170 15.92 -10.80 4.96
CA HIS A 170 16.54 -12.01 4.41
C HIS A 170 16.27 -12.20 2.91
N LYS A 171 15.05 -11.89 2.46
CA LYS A 171 14.71 -11.92 1.03
C LYS A 171 15.57 -10.92 0.24
N TYR A 172 15.77 -9.71 0.75
CA TYR A 172 16.61 -8.69 0.11
C TYR A 172 18.08 -9.12 0.04
N LEU A 173 18.64 -9.66 1.13
CA LEU A 173 20.00 -10.20 1.12
C LEU A 173 20.17 -11.33 0.10
N THR A 174 19.17 -12.20 -0.03
CA THR A 174 19.18 -13.28 -1.02
C THR A 174 19.20 -12.72 -2.45
N ILE A 175 18.39 -11.71 -2.75
CA ILE A 175 18.37 -11.05 -4.07
C ILE A 175 19.73 -10.41 -4.37
N VAL A 176 20.29 -9.66 -3.42
CA VAL A 176 21.63 -9.04 -3.56
C VAL A 176 22.68 -10.09 -3.85
N LYS A 177 22.69 -11.20 -3.08
CA LYS A 177 23.59 -12.34 -3.30
C LYS A 177 23.47 -12.90 -4.70
N THR A 178 22.25 -13.17 -5.17
CA THR A 178 22.02 -13.69 -6.53
C THR A 178 22.50 -12.71 -7.59
N GLU A 179 22.15 -11.43 -7.51
CA GLU A 179 22.55 -10.41 -8.50
C GLU A 179 24.07 -10.23 -8.57
N LEU A 180 24.77 -10.22 -7.43
CA LEU A 180 26.23 -10.13 -7.37
C LEU A 180 26.89 -11.34 -8.04
N ILE A 181 26.43 -12.56 -7.73
CA ILE A 181 26.94 -13.80 -8.34
C ILE A 181 26.74 -13.80 -9.86
N THR A 182 25.57 -13.35 -10.32
CA THR A 182 25.18 -13.44 -11.73
C THR A 182 25.86 -12.40 -12.61
N LYS A 183 26.04 -11.17 -12.11
CA LYS A 183 26.60 -10.05 -12.88
C LYS A 183 28.12 -9.91 -12.77
N SER A 184 28.73 -10.58 -11.79
CA SER A 184 30.13 -10.36 -11.44
C SER A 184 30.80 -11.64 -10.93
N PRO A 185 30.89 -12.70 -11.75
CA PRO A 185 31.43 -14.00 -11.34
C PRO A 185 32.90 -13.96 -10.89
N GLY A 186 33.62 -12.85 -11.13
CA GLY A 186 35.01 -12.64 -10.69
C GLY A 186 35.19 -11.74 -9.46
N LEU A 187 34.11 -11.20 -8.86
CA LEU A 187 34.21 -10.32 -7.69
C LEU A 187 34.11 -11.11 -6.38
N SER A 188 35.11 -11.96 -6.13
CA SER A 188 35.33 -12.62 -4.83
C SER A 188 35.51 -11.62 -3.66
N ASN A 189 35.87 -10.37 -3.95
CA ASN A 189 36.12 -9.33 -2.95
C ASN A 189 34.85 -8.73 -2.29
N HIS A 190 33.64 -9.07 -2.73
CA HIS A 190 32.40 -8.61 -2.08
C HIS A 190 31.77 -9.63 -1.13
N SER A 191 32.30 -10.86 -1.02
CA SER A 191 31.86 -11.84 -0.02
C SER A 191 31.93 -11.29 1.41
N PRO A 192 33.02 -10.60 1.83
CA PRO A 192 33.11 -10.05 3.18
C PRO A 192 32.02 -9.02 3.50
N LEU A 193 31.59 -8.25 2.49
CA LEU A 193 30.53 -7.24 2.66
C LEU A 193 29.15 -7.90 2.87
N LEU A 194 28.85 -8.96 2.12
CA LEU A 194 27.58 -9.66 2.27
C LEU A 194 27.50 -10.42 3.60
N GLU A 195 28.58 -11.08 3.99
CA GLU A 195 28.69 -11.75 5.30
C GLU A 195 28.50 -10.75 6.45
N MET A 196 29.13 -9.57 6.34
CA MET A 196 28.93 -8.49 7.31
C MET A 196 27.46 -8.04 7.35
N LEU A 197 26.79 -7.85 6.21
CA LEU A 197 25.35 -7.49 6.20
C LEU A 197 24.45 -8.58 6.80
N GLU A 198 24.76 -9.86 6.57
CA GLU A 198 24.06 -10.99 7.19
C GLU A 198 24.25 -10.99 8.72
N GLN A 199 25.47 -10.70 9.19
CA GLN A 199 25.78 -10.55 10.62
C GLN A 199 25.06 -9.35 11.25
N GLU A 200 25.05 -8.19 10.59
CA GLU A 200 24.35 -6.98 11.05
C GLU A 200 22.84 -7.22 11.17
N VAL A 201 22.23 -7.92 10.21
CA VAL A 201 20.80 -8.29 10.29
C VAL A 201 20.54 -9.27 11.43
N ALA A 202 21.43 -10.24 11.66
CA ALA A 202 21.32 -11.16 12.79
C ALA A 202 21.44 -10.42 14.13
N TRP A 203 22.43 -9.53 14.25
CA TRP A 203 22.64 -8.69 15.43
C TRP A 203 21.43 -7.80 15.71
N LEU A 204 20.89 -7.10 14.70
CA LEU A 204 19.67 -6.29 14.83
C LEU A 204 18.49 -7.12 15.33
N LYS A 205 18.33 -8.35 14.84
CA LYS A 205 17.27 -9.25 15.28
C LYS A 205 17.44 -9.66 16.73
N GLU A 206 18.64 -10.02 17.14
CA GLU A 206 18.95 -10.38 18.52
C GLU A 206 18.73 -9.20 19.47
N TYR A 207 19.12 -7.98 19.06
CA TYR A 207 18.98 -6.79 19.87
C TYR A 207 17.53 -6.29 19.97
N LEU A 208 16.76 -6.33 18.88
CA LEU A 208 15.40 -5.76 18.85
C LEU A 208 14.31 -6.74 19.32
N SER A 209 14.50 -8.05 19.19
CA SER A 209 13.48 -9.04 19.59
C SER A 209 13.13 -8.99 21.09
N PRO A 210 14.08 -8.78 22.03
CA PRO A 210 13.81 -8.69 23.46
C PRO A 210 13.02 -7.44 23.88
N LEU A 211 12.95 -6.39 23.04
CA LEU A 211 12.24 -5.15 23.38
C LEU A 211 10.72 -5.36 23.53
N GLY A 212 10.18 -6.49 23.05
CA GLY A 212 8.78 -6.84 23.25
C GLY A 212 7.80 -5.88 22.58
N SER A 213 8.23 -5.16 21.53
CA SER A 213 7.36 -4.26 20.79
C SER A 213 6.17 -5.02 20.20
N PRO A 214 4.92 -4.58 20.43
CA PRO A 214 3.74 -5.27 19.91
C PRO A 214 3.77 -5.40 18.40
N ILE A 215 3.43 -6.60 17.91
CA ILE A 215 3.32 -6.84 16.47
C ILE A 215 1.92 -6.40 16.04
N VAL A 216 1.87 -5.38 15.19
CA VAL A 216 0.62 -4.77 14.70
C VAL A 216 0.65 -4.63 13.18
N LEU A 217 -0.50 -4.33 12.59
CA LEU A 217 -0.58 -3.97 11.18
C LEU A 217 0.05 -2.59 10.97
N CYS A 218 1.24 -2.53 10.37
CA CYS A 218 1.96 -1.27 10.12
C CYS A 218 1.90 -0.86 8.64
N HIS A 219 1.97 0.45 8.38
CA HIS A 219 2.14 0.99 7.03
C HIS A 219 3.51 0.64 6.43
N ASN A 220 4.57 0.69 7.25
CA ASN A 220 5.99 0.43 6.88
C ASN A 220 6.62 1.40 5.85
N ASP A 221 5.91 2.47 5.45
CA ASP A 221 6.40 3.46 4.47
C ASP A 221 5.71 4.81 4.68
N LEU A 222 5.75 5.32 5.92
CA LEU A 222 5.03 6.54 6.31
C LEU A 222 5.79 7.81 5.91
N LEU A 223 6.09 7.95 4.63
CA LEU A 223 6.68 9.15 4.05
C LEU A 223 5.63 10.28 4.03
N CYS A 224 6.05 11.55 4.19
CA CYS A 224 5.12 12.69 4.20
C CYS A 224 4.20 12.71 2.98
N LYS A 225 4.75 12.41 1.80
CA LYS A 225 3.99 12.41 0.54
C LYS A 225 2.96 11.27 0.41
N ASN A 226 3.01 10.26 1.29
CA ASN A 226 2.00 9.19 1.38
C ASN A 226 0.83 9.57 2.31
N ILE A 227 0.90 10.75 2.95
CA ILE A 227 -0.14 11.26 3.85
C ILE A 227 -0.93 12.32 3.10
N ILE A 228 -2.23 12.09 2.94
CA ILE A 228 -3.16 13.05 2.35
C ILE A 228 -3.98 13.73 3.45
N TYR A 229 -3.89 15.05 3.48
CA TYR A 229 -4.67 15.88 4.39
C TYR A 229 -5.80 16.58 3.65
N ASN A 230 -7.02 16.42 4.16
CA ASN A 230 -8.20 17.11 3.65
C ASN A 230 -8.66 18.18 4.65
N GLU A 231 -8.35 19.45 4.34
CA GLU A 231 -8.68 20.60 5.18
C GLU A 231 -10.19 20.76 5.40
N ILE A 232 -11.00 20.54 4.37
CA ILE A 232 -12.46 20.77 4.41
C ILE A 232 -13.14 19.82 5.40
N LYS A 233 -12.70 18.56 5.44
CA LYS A 233 -13.29 17.54 6.31
C LYS A 233 -12.59 17.46 7.67
N GLY A 234 -11.42 18.06 7.84
CA GLY A 234 -10.55 17.83 9.00
C GLY A 234 -10.16 16.36 9.17
N LEU A 235 -10.24 15.56 8.09
CA LEU A 235 -10.04 14.12 8.11
C LEU A 235 -8.71 13.75 7.45
N PHE A 236 -8.08 12.73 8.04
CA PHE A 236 -6.85 12.13 7.53
C PHE A 236 -7.17 10.82 6.84
N HIS A 237 -6.50 10.61 5.73
CA HIS A 237 -6.42 9.30 5.13
C HIS A 237 -4.93 9.00 4.96
N SER A 238 -4.40 8.08 5.77
CA SER A 238 -3.16 7.42 5.39
C SER A 238 -3.52 6.58 4.18
N CYS A 239 -3.14 7.02 2.98
CA CYS A 239 -3.36 6.16 1.85
C CYS A 239 -2.26 5.10 1.89
N PRO A 240 -2.57 3.80 2.02
CA PRO A 240 -1.55 2.77 1.83
C PRO A 240 -0.92 2.80 0.44
N VAL A 241 -1.48 3.62 -0.47
CA VAL A 241 -1.11 3.77 -1.85
C VAL A 241 -1.36 5.23 -2.30
N VAL A 242 -0.51 6.19 -1.95
CA VAL A 242 -0.39 7.41 -2.75
C VAL A 242 1.07 7.64 -3.08
N GLU A 243 1.39 7.48 -4.35
CA GLU A 243 2.57 8.08 -4.95
C GLU A 243 2.24 9.53 -5.30
N ARG A 244 2.80 10.43 -4.47
CA ARG A 244 3.24 11.81 -4.73
C ARG A 244 2.48 12.64 -5.80
N ARG A 245 1.98 13.80 -5.35
CA ARG A 245 1.70 15.01 -6.16
C ARG A 245 2.81 16.02 -5.90
N GLU A 246 3.39 16.57 -6.96
CA GLU A 246 3.40 17.99 -7.33
C GLU A 246 2.92 18.12 -8.79
#